data_AF-A0A349ZZW3-F1
#
_entry.id   AF-A0A349ZZW3-F1
#
_cell.length_a   1.000
_cell.length_b   1.000
_cell.length_c   1.000
_cell.angle_alpha   90.00
_cell.angle_beta   90.00
_cell.angle_gamma   90.00
#
_symmetry.space_group_name_H-M   'P 1'
#
loop_
_entity.id
_entity.type
_entity.pdbx_description
1 polymer ?
#
loop_
_entity_poly.entity_id
_entity_poly.type
_entity_poly.pdbx_seq_one_letter_code
_entity_poly.pdbx_strand_id
1 'polypeptide(L)'
;MDLKIPPIQDIDLFRDFLDEQADRYNTIDFIKDDPVQMAHRFSSKPDIEIAAFITATISWGNRKSILADAQKIFDWMGNVPHDFV
;
A
#
# COMPACT_ATOMS: atom_id res chain seq x y z
N MET A 1 -10.09 -2.87 -18.03
CA MET A 1 -11.27 -2.39 -17.30
C MET A 1 -11.32 -0.90 -17.54
N ASP A 2 -12.21 -0.45 -18.43
CA ASP A 2 -12.30 0.96 -18.80
C ASP A 2 -13.01 1.72 -17.68
N LEU A 3 -12.24 2.21 -16.72
CA LEU A 3 -12.73 3.14 -15.71
C LEU A 3 -13.12 4.45 -16.41
N LYS A 4 -14.42 4.73 -16.47
CA LYS A 4 -14.94 6.03 -16.89
C LYS A 4 -14.79 7.02 -15.75
N ILE A 5 -13.66 7.69 -15.71
CA ILE A 5 -13.38 8.73 -14.70
C ILE A 5 -14.27 9.94 -15.00
N PRO A 6 -15.09 10.41 -14.05
CA PRO A 6 -15.91 11.59 -14.25
C PRO A 6 -15.06 12.88 -14.31
N PRO A 7 -15.56 13.94 -14.96
CA PRO A 7 -14.88 15.23 -15.01
C PRO A 7 -14.77 15.86 -13.62
N ILE A 8 -13.58 16.39 -13.29
CA ILE A 8 -13.26 16.99 -11.98
C ILE A 8 -14.11 18.25 -11.70
N GLN A 9 -14.67 18.88 -12.72
CA GLN A 9 -15.50 20.09 -12.59
C GLN A 9 -16.79 19.85 -11.80
N ASP A 10 -17.28 18.61 -11.74
CA ASP A 10 -18.38 18.21 -10.87
C ASP A 10 -17.81 17.49 -9.64
N ILE A 11 -17.62 18.26 -8.57
CA ILE A 11 -16.98 17.77 -7.33
C ILE A 11 -17.82 16.69 -6.65
N ASP A 12 -19.15 16.81 -6.69
CA ASP A 12 -20.04 15.84 -6.04
C ASP A 12 -19.99 14.50 -6.78
N LEU A 13 -20.09 14.51 -8.12
CA LEU A 13 -19.93 13.30 -8.93
C LEU A 13 -18.55 12.67 -8.77
N PHE A 14 -17.49 13.48 -8.69
CA PHE A 14 -16.13 12.99 -8.53
C PHE A 14 -15.89 12.39 -7.13
N ARG A 15 -16.46 12.99 -6.08
CA ARG A 15 -16.45 12.43 -4.73
C ARG A 15 -17.15 11.08 -4.70
N ASP A 16 -18.38 11.01 -5.21
CA ASP A 16 -19.16 9.77 -5.19
C ASP A 16 -18.46 8.64 -5.97
N PHE A 17 -17.77 8.98 -7.08
CA PHE A 17 -16.92 8.03 -7.80
C PHE A 17 -15.73 7.53 -6.96
N LEU A 18 -15.02 8.42 -6.26
CA LEU A 18 -13.91 8.05 -5.39
C LEU A 18 -14.37 7.18 -4.21
N ASP A 19 -15.51 7.52 -3.59
CA ASP A 19 -16.11 6.75 -2.51
C ASP A 19 -16.47 5.33 -2.99
N GLU A 20 -17.07 5.20 -4.18
CA GLU A 20 -17.34 3.88 -4.79
C GLU A 20 -16.05 3.08 -5.02
N GLN A 21 -14.98 3.72 -5.52
CA GLN A 21 -13.70 3.03 -5.68
C GLN A 21 -13.09 2.63 -4.34
N ALA A 22 -13.20 3.48 -3.32
CA ALA A 22 -12.73 3.20 -1.97
C ALA A 22 -13.47 1.98 -1.40
N ASP A 23 -14.80 1.97 -1.43
CA ASP A 23 -15.61 0.83 -0.96
C ASP A 23 -15.28 -0.47 -1.69
N ARG A 24 -14.94 -0.38 -2.99
CA ARG A 24 -14.58 -1.54 -3.80
C ARG A 24 -13.21 -2.12 -3.48
N TYR A 25 -12.19 -1.28 -3.30
CA TYR A 25 -10.80 -1.72 -3.19
C TYR A 25 -10.27 -1.73 -1.75
N ASN A 26 -10.89 -0.99 -0.82
CA ASN A 26 -10.51 -0.97 0.59
C ASN A 26 -11.09 -2.18 1.34
N THR A 27 -10.75 -3.38 0.86
CA THR A 27 -11.15 -4.66 1.44
C THR A 27 -9.93 -5.47 1.83
N ILE A 28 -10.09 -6.35 2.81
CA ILE A 28 -9.00 -7.22 3.30
C ILE A 28 -8.42 -8.08 2.17
N ASP A 29 -9.27 -8.55 1.25
CA ASP A 29 -8.84 -9.37 0.11
C ASP A 29 -7.85 -8.65 -0.81
N PHE A 30 -7.93 -7.31 -0.89
CA PHE A 30 -7.04 -6.52 -1.72
C PHE A 30 -5.63 -6.40 -1.12
N ILE A 31 -5.47 -6.60 0.20
CA ILE A 31 -4.19 -6.51 0.90
C ILE A 31 -3.21 -7.55 0.36
N LYS A 32 -3.65 -8.77 0.04
CA LYS A 32 -2.78 -9.89 -0.31
C LYS A 32 -1.79 -9.58 -1.44
N ASP A 33 -2.20 -8.77 -2.40
CA ASP A 33 -1.36 -8.39 -3.53
C ASP A 33 -0.86 -6.95 -3.41
N ASP A 34 -1.25 -6.21 -2.39
CA ASP A 34 -0.93 -4.79 -2.25
C ASP A 34 0.31 -4.56 -1.35
N PRO A 35 1.13 -3.52 -1.60
CA PRO A 35 2.28 -3.18 -0.75
C PRO A 35 1.92 -2.98 0.73
N VAL A 36 0.69 -2.57 1.06
CA VAL A 36 0.22 -2.43 2.45
C VAL A 36 0.37 -3.72 3.27
N GLN A 37 0.42 -4.90 2.63
CA GLN A 37 0.67 -6.16 3.33
C GLN A 37 1.99 -6.19 4.09
N MET A 38 3.00 -5.44 3.65
CA MET A 38 4.31 -5.42 4.28
C MET A 38 4.24 -4.91 5.71
N ALA A 39 3.43 -3.88 5.97
CA ALA A 39 3.19 -3.36 7.31
C ALA A 39 2.49 -4.41 8.20
N HIS A 40 1.50 -5.13 7.64
CA HIS A 40 0.75 -6.16 8.36
C HIS A 40 1.57 -7.42 8.73
N ARG A 41 2.80 -7.57 8.22
CA ARG A 41 3.69 -8.68 8.61
C ARG A 41 4.30 -8.52 9.99
N PHE A 42 4.30 -7.31 10.53
CA PHE A 42 4.91 -6.99 11.81
C PHE A 42 3.83 -6.82 12.89
N SER A 43 4.19 -7.13 14.14
CA SER A 43 3.28 -7.01 15.29
C SER A 43 3.65 -5.86 16.23
N SER A 44 4.90 -5.40 16.20
CA SER A 44 5.33 -4.25 16.98
C SER A 44 4.92 -2.97 16.25
N LYS A 45 4.37 -1.98 16.97
CA LYS A 45 4.00 -0.69 16.37
C LYS A 45 5.18 -0.01 15.66
N PRO A 46 6.40 0.04 16.26
CA PRO A 46 7.52 0.68 15.59
C PRO A 46 7.92 -0.03 14.28
N ASP A 47 7.95 -1.37 14.25
CA ASP A 47 8.26 -2.09 13.01
C ASP A 47 7.18 -1.89 11.94
N ILE A 48 5.89 -1.84 12.34
CA ILE A 48 4.78 -1.54 11.43
C ILE A 48 4.98 -0.16 10.78
N GLU A 49 5.33 0.85 11.58
CA GLU A 49 5.54 2.23 11.10
C GLU A 49 6.72 2.32 10.13
N ILE A 50 7.87 1.74 10.48
CA ILE A 50 9.06 1.75 9.61
C ILE A 50 8.82 0.92 8.34
N ALA A 51 8.19 -0.26 8.46
CA ALA A 51 7.88 -1.10 7.30
C ALA A 51 6.88 -0.42 6.36
N ALA A 52 5.84 0.21 6.90
CA ALA A 52 4.87 0.99 6.12
C ALA A 52 5.56 2.15 5.40
N PHE A 53 6.42 2.90 6.10
CA PHE A 53 7.13 4.04 5.52
C PHE A 53 8.07 3.60 4.39
N ILE A 54 8.94 2.61 4.63
CA ILE A 54 9.85 2.08 3.62
C ILE A 54 9.08 1.58 2.40
N THR A 55 8.01 0.82 2.62
CA THR A 55 7.21 0.26 1.52
C THR A 55 6.44 1.34 0.75
N ALA A 56 6.09 2.48 1.38
CA ALA A 56 5.40 3.60 0.73
C ALA A 56 6.33 4.48 -0.11
N THR A 57 7.57 4.72 0.34
CA THR A 57 8.68 4.99 -0.61
C THR A 57 8.79 3.76 -1.52
N ILE A 58 9.46 3.67 -2.66
CA ILE A 58 9.45 2.46 -3.52
C ILE A 58 8.10 1.98 -4.12
N SER A 59 6.90 2.34 -3.60
CA SER A 59 5.59 1.93 -4.15
C SER A 59 5.19 2.64 -5.46
N TRP A 60 6.17 2.92 -6.31
CA TRP A 60 6.00 3.46 -7.64
C TRP A 60 6.41 2.40 -8.68
N GLY A 61 5.42 1.81 -9.36
CA GLY A 61 5.66 0.88 -10.45
C GLY A 61 4.90 -0.43 -10.33
N ASN A 62 5.52 -1.52 -10.78
CA ASN A 62 4.85 -2.82 -10.80
C ASN A 62 4.73 -3.40 -9.39
N ARG A 63 3.49 -3.69 -8.99
CA ARG A 63 3.13 -4.31 -7.71
C ARG A 63 4.00 -5.51 -7.31
N LYS A 64 4.30 -6.43 -8.24
CA LYS A 64 5.15 -7.60 -7.94
C LYS A 64 6.59 -7.22 -7.63
N SER A 65 7.13 -6.24 -8.36
CA SER A 65 8.50 -5.74 -8.13
C SER A 65 8.58 -5.00 -6.79
N ILE A 66 7.59 -4.15 -6.48
CA ILE A 66 7.50 -3.44 -5.19
C ILE A 66 7.55 -4.42 -4.02
N LEU A 67 6.71 -5.47 -4.05
CA LEU A 67 6.67 -6.49 -3.00
C LEU A 67 7.99 -7.25 -2.88
N ALA A 68 8.59 -7.64 -4.01
CA ALA A 68 9.85 -8.35 -4.02
C ALA A 68 11.00 -7.51 -3.45
N ASP A 69 11.01 -6.20 -3.73
CA ASP A 69 12.06 -5.30 -3.26
C ASP A 69 11.85 -4.94 -1.78
N ALA A 70 10.61 -4.69 -1.34
CA ALA A 70 10.29 -4.52 0.07
C ALA A 70 10.71 -5.74 0.90
N GLN A 71 10.40 -6.95 0.43
CA GLN A 71 10.82 -8.19 1.07
C GLN A 71 12.34 -8.29 1.22
N LYS A 72 13.11 -8.00 0.16
CA LYS A 72 14.59 -8.01 0.22
C LYS A 72 15.13 -7.02 1.25
N ILE A 73 14.56 -5.81 1.31
CA ILE A 73 14.97 -4.79 2.28
C ILE A 73 14.74 -5.31 3.71
N PHE A 74 13.56 -5.86 4.01
CA PHE A 74 13.27 -6.39 5.35
C PHE A 74 14.11 -7.62 5.69
N ASP A 75 14.44 -8.47 4.71
CA ASP A 75 15.36 -9.59 4.93
C ASP A 75 16.78 -9.12 5.26
N TRP A 76 17.27 -8.05 4.61
CA TRP A 76 18.56 -7.43 4.98
C TRP A 76 18.54 -6.79 6.37
N MET A 77 17.38 -6.32 6.82
CA MET A 77 17.15 -5.80 8.17
C MET A 77 16.87 -6.90 9.20
N GLY A 78 17.02 -8.19 8.85
CA GLY A 78 16.75 -9.31 9.76
C GLY A 78 15.27 -9.40 10.19
N ASN A 79 14.35 -8.80 9.44
CA ASN A 79 12.94 -8.61 9.79
C ASN A 79 12.73 -7.87 11.14
N VAL A 80 13.63 -6.95 11.49
CA VAL A 80 13.50 -6.03 12.64
C VAL A 80 13.80 -4.59 12.18
N PRO A 81 12.97 -4.02 11.28
CA PRO A 81 13.26 -2.74 10.63
C PRO A 81 13.44 -1.56 11.60
N HIS A 82 12.82 -1.60 12.79
CA HIS A 82 13.00 -0.55 13.80
C HIS A 82 14.43 -0.44 14.33
N ASP A 83 15.20 -1.53 14.37
CA ASP A 83 16.59 -1.52 14.90
C ASP A 83 17.58 -0.74 14.01
N PHE A 84 17.14 -0.26 12.85
CA PHE A 84 17.94 0.46 11.85
C PHE A 84 17.72 1.98 11.84
N VAL A 85 16.92 2.52 12.76
CA VAL A 85 16.51 3.95 12.80
C VAL A 85 16.77 4.58 14.16
#